data_AF-E1X181-F1
#
_entry.id   AF-E1X181-F1
#
_cell.length_a   1.000
_cell.length_b   1.000
_cell.length_c   1.000
_cell.angle_alpha   90.00
_cell.angle_beta   90.00
_cell.angle_gamma   90.00
#
_symmetry.space_group_name_H-M   'P 1'
#
loop_
_entity.id
_entity.type
_entity.pdbx_description
1 polymer ?
#
loop_
_entity_poly.entity_id
_entity_poly.type
_entity_poly.pdbx_seq_one_letter_code
_entity_poly.pdbx_strand_id
1 'polypeptide(L)'
;MVMLRHVKIIFLALLALMVLGLTIASVYVVQTISEIPVERIRKFEKSTAIAQSVSKVDSDVLLNKSDLEDYWLFTESELSFKEFIELSISSGKLTKYKNGFLSHDEMTLPMVALNECERSSCYQRRMSFGEMPSVFWKGLIGIEDARFLNHFGVDLKSIFRAIAKDIAELRLAQGGSTLTQQLVKNLFYSNEKSFKRKIKEIIVAIYIETKFSKEEILTAYFNEVFWGSFNGVRIKGLYSASLFYFGKKPNEVAPFEAAILIGLLKGPYFYNPLTHLDRLEQRTKVVFNKLVDMNLFSKSADRVWTDKEWEKWVVDLKKRALSNRYRPLIYISRITENAGISSYEQFVLVKSSIDILADIKEKYSEEDVAVKMVIGSLKDNNFFSYYSKWERDKIKAISSERNSVGSTLKPLYYALMSYMGLNWSDEVESGEITLDLVSGKWSPRESHKVEDEFVTVSRSLQESLNRPLVRLADKYGFKNLEPHVKEYIPTLQVPLAQYPSQLLGSIELSTYELFEVYKKILKRECEEVALGNKKWEDTILYILSDPSKTTIKRIVSKNLSSLSFFGKTGTSNNGYDNWFVFYDGWNLGVIWTGIDSGRSGERLRLYGSTTSFKIFQDFLLTRGRRLGELSCEKSGH
;
A
#
# COMPACT_ATOMS: atom_id res chain seq x y z
N MET A 1 -74.01 28.00 -32.39
CA MET A 1 -73.50 28.57 -31.11
C MET A 1 -73.04 27.49 -30.11
N VAL A 2 -73.72 26.34 -29.99
CA VAL A 2 -73.33 25.23 -29.08
C VAL A 2 -72.03 24.52 -29.50
N MET A 3 -71.82 24.27 -30.80
CA MET A 3 -70.62 23.60 -31.33
C MET A 3 -69.32 24.39 -31.04
N LEU A 4 -69.37 25.72 -31.15
CA LEU A 4 -68.23 26.60 -30.85
C LEU A 4 -67.84 26.58 -29.36
N ARG A 5 -68.83 26.37 -28.47
CA ARG A 5 -68.62 26.27 -27.03
C ARG A 5 -67.95 24.93 -26.66
N HIS A 6 -68.32 23.84 -27.33
CA HIS A 6 -67.71 22.53 -27.11
C HIS A 6 -66.25 22.47 -27.62
N VAL A 7 -65.97 23.07 -28.79
CA VAL A 7 -64.61 23.19 -29.32
C VAL A 7 -63.71 24.02 -28.38
N LYS A 8 -64.23 25.13 -27.83
CA LYS A 8 -63.48 25.93 -26.83
C LYS A 8 -63.19 25.16 -25.54
N ILE A 9 -64.15 24.36 -25.04
CA ILE A 9 -63.96 23.55 -23.83
C ILE A 9 -62.93 22.45 -24.08
N ILE A 10 -62.98 21.76 -25.22
CA ILE A 10 -61.98 20.74 -25.58
C ILE A 10 -60.59 21.37 -25.73
N PHE A 11 -60.48 22.53 -26.38
CA PHE A 11 -59.23 23.24 -26.51
C PHE A 11 -58.65 23.68 -25.16
N LEU A 12 -59.48 24.24 -24.27
CA LEU A 12 -59.06 24.61 -22.90
C LEU A 12 -58.65 23.39 -22.07
N ALA A 13 -59.35 22.25 -22.22
CA ALA A 13 -58.99 21.00 -21.55
C ALA A 13 -57.65 20.44 -22.07
N LEU A 14 -57.41 20.47 -23.38
CA LEU A 14 -56.13 20.08 -23.98
C LEU A 14 -54.99 21.01 -23.55
N LEU A 15 -55.24 22.32 -23.49
CA LEU A 15 -54.27 23.29 -22.99
C LEU A 15 -53.96 23.05 -21.50
N ALA A 16 -54.98 22.80 -20.67
CA ALA A 16 -54.79 22.49 -19.25
C ALA A 16 -54.01 21.18 -19.03
N LEU A 17 -54.29 20.14 -19.83
CA LEU A 17 -53.53 18.88 -19.81
C LEU A 17 -52.07 19.09 -20.26
N MET A 18 -51.85 19.93 -21.27
CA MET A 18 -50.49 20.28 -21.72
C MET A 18 -49.71 21.03 -20.62
N VAL A 19 -50.35 22.02 -19.97
CA VAL A 19 -49.74 22.77 -18.86
C VAL A 19 -49.46 21.85 -17.68
N LEU A 20 -50.39 20.98 -17.29
CA LEU A 20 -50.19 19.98 -16.24
C LEU A 20 -49.05 19.00 -16.59
N GLY A 21 -48.98 18.56 -17.85
CA GLY A 21 -47.88 17.72 -18.32
C GLY A 21 -46.52 18.42 -18.23
N LEU A 22 -46.46 19.71 -18.61
CA LEU A 22 -45.24 20.53 -18.52
C LEU A 22 -44.82 20.79 -17.08
N THR A 23 -45.75 21.03 -16.16
CA THR A 23 -45.43 21.21 -14.74
C THR A 23 -44.92 19.93 -14.12
N ILE A 24 -45.57 18.79 -14.37
CA ILE A 24 -45.10 17.47 -13.93
C ILE A 24 -43.70 17.18 -14.48
N ALA A 25 -43.46 17.43 -15.76
CA ALA A 25 -42.14 17.23 -16.38
C ALA A 25 -41.07 18.14 -15.77
N SER A 26 -41.41 19.41 -15.50
CA SER A 26 -40.50 20.37 -14.87
C SER A 26 -40.15 19.97 -13.43
N VAL A 27 -41.15 19.56 -12.65
CA VAL A 27 -40.94 19.01 -11.29
C VAL A 27 -40.03 17.78 -11.34
N TYR A 28 -40.27 16.87 -12.30
CA TYR A 28 -39.44 15.68 -12.48
C TYR A 28 -37.98 16.01 -12.83
N VAL A 29 -37.75 17.02 -13.68
CA VAL A 29 -36.41 17.51 -14.02
C VAL A 29 -35.72 18.09 -12.79
N VAL A 30 -36.38 18.98 -12.05
CA VAL A 30 -35.83 19.60 -10.83
C VAL A 30 -35.50 18.54 -9.80
N GLN A 31 -36.41 17.60 -9.55
CA GLN A 31 -36.17 16.49 -8.63
C GLN A 31 -34.98 15.65 -9.07
N THR A 32 -34.92 15.27 -10.35
CA THR A 32 -33.81 14.47 -10.91
C THR A 32 -32.46 15.18 -10.76
N ILE A 33 -32.40 16.49 -10.98
CA ILE A 33 -31.17 17.28 -10.84
C ILE A 33 -30.77 17.42 -9.37
N SER A 34 -31.74 17.65 -8.46
CA SER A 34 -31.47 17.84 -7.03
C SER A 34 -30.85 16.63 -6.34
N GLU A 35 -31.02 15.43 -6.91
CA GLU A 35 -30.43 14.17 -6.43
C GLU A 35 -28.95 13.99 -6.83
N ILE A 36 -28.38 14.86 -7.68
CA ILE A 36 -27.05 14.65 -8.27
C ILE A 36 -25.97 15.41 -7.51
N PRO A 37 -24.96 14.73 -6.95
CA PRO A 37 -23.83 15.37 -6.28
C PRO A 37 -22.83 15.90 -7.31
N VAL A 38 -23.10 17.11 -7.81
CA VAL A 38 -22.34 17.80 -8.87
C VAL A 38 -20.88 18.05 -8.47
N GLU A 39 -20.60 18.14 -7.18
CA GLU A 39 -19.27 18.35 -6.60
C GLU A 39 -18.30 17.23 -6.98
N ARG A 40 -18.79 16.03 -7.30
CA ARG A 40 -17.95 14.92 -7.81
C ARG A 40 -17.22 15.27 -9.10
N ILE A 41 -17.72 16.26 -9.86
CA ILE A 41 -17.08 16.75 -11.09
C ILE A 41 -16.17 17.96 -10.83
N ARG A 42 -16.31 18.65 -9.69
CA ARG A 42 -15.42 19.78 -9.33
C ARG A 42 -14.15 19.35 -8.60
N LYS A 43 -14.14 18.19 -7.94
CA LYS A 43 -13.02 17.68 -7.12
C LYS A 43 -11.77 17.20 -7.91
N PHE A 44 -11.53 17.70 -9.12
CA PHE A 44 -10.40 17.25 -9.95
C PHE A 44 -9.14 18.12 -9.86
N GLU A 45 -9.10 19.09 -8.94
CA GLU A 45 -7.82 19.67 -8.53
C GLU A 45 -6.98 18.60 -7.84
N LYS A 46 -5.73 18.46 -8.32
CA LYS A 46 -4.76 17.47 -7.85
C LYS A 46 -4.68 17.56 -6.32
N SER A 47 -5.00 16.47 -5.63
CA SER A 47 -4.76 16.41 -4.19
C SER A 47 -3.26 16.56 -3.95
N THR A 48 -2.82 17.69 -3.42
CA THR A 48 -1.43 17.86 -2.99
C THR A 48 -1.16 16.86 -1.87
N ALA A 49 -0.16 16.01 -2.06
CA ALA A 49 0.30 15.13 -1.00
C ALA A 49 0.62 15.98 0.23
N ILE A 50 0.01 15.65 1.37
CA ILE A 50 0.40 16.22 2.67
C ILE A 50 1.90 15.96 2.82
N ALA A 51 2.66 16.99 3.21
CA ALA A 51 4.12 17.02 3.29
C ALA A 51 4.72 15.70 3.81
N GLN A 52 5.05 14.79 2.89
CA GLN A 52 5.77 13.56 3.17
C GLN A 52 7.27 13.85 3.11
N SER A 53 8.04 13.11 3.91
CA SER A 53 9.50 13.18 3.87
C SER A 53 10.01 12.73 2.50
N VAL A 54 10.79 13.59 1.85
CA VAL A 54 11.47 13.26 0.59
C VAL A 54 12.35 12.03 0.82
N SER A 55 12.24 11.06 -0.08
CA SER A 55 13.04 9.84 -0.05
C SER A 55 14.49 10.18 -0.37
N LYS A 56 15.37 10.15 0.65
CA LYS A 56 16.81 10.30 0.48
C LYS A 56 17.45 8.95 0.23
N VAL A 57 18.31 8.89 -0.78
CA VAL A 57 19.20 7.78 -1.04
C VAL A 57 20.62 8.23 -0.68
N ASP A 58 21.29 7.44 0.15
CA ASP A 58 22.66 7.72 0.59
C ASP A 58 23.69 7.44 -0.52
N SER A 59 24.93 7.90 -0.35
CA SER A 59 26.05 7.43 -1.16
C SER A 59 26.39 5.97 -0.83
N ASP A 60 26.99 5.27 -1.79
CA ASP A 60 27.57 3.94 -1.66
C ASP A 60 26.54 2.84 -1.29
N VAL A 61 25.29 2.99 -1.74
CA VAL A 61 24.25 1.98 -1.54
C VAL A 61 23.80 1.34 -2.85
N LEU A 62 23.37 0.09 -2.74
CA LEU A 62 22.83 -0.66 -3.87
C LEU A 62 21.32 -0.43 -3.98
N LEU A 63 20.88 -0.08 -5.19
CA LEU A 63 19.48 0.03 -5.56
C LEU A 63 19.13 -1.07 -6.55
N ASN A 64 18.09 -1.84 -6.25
CA ASN A 64 17.56 -2.81 -7.20
C ASN A 64 16.88 -2.06 -8.36
N LYS A 65 17.20 -2.44 -9.61
CA LYS A 65 16.66 -1.76 -10.80
C LYS A 65 15.14 -1.89 -10.89
N SER A 66 14.60 -3.10 -10.66
CA SER A 66 13.16 -3.35 -10.77
C SER A 66 12.39 -2.58 -9.71
N ASP A 67 12.91 -2.56 -8.49
CA ASP A 67 12.30 -1.86 -7.36
C ASP A 67 12.25 -0.35 -7.63
N LEU A 68 13.37 0.22 -8.12
CA LEU A 68 13.45 1.63 -8.45
C LEU A 68 12.56 2.00 -9.65
N GLU A 69 12.49 1.14 -10.67
CA GLU A 69 11.61 1.32 -11.84
C GLU A 69 10.13 1.31 -11.44
N ASP A 70 9.72 0.36 -10.59
CA ASP A 70 8.36 0.26 -10.08
C ASP A 70 7.98 1.46 -9.23
N TYR A 71 8.87 1.83 -8.32
CA TYR A 71 8.69 3.01 -7.50
C TYR A 71 8.53 4.25 -8.38
N TRP A 72 9.44 4.47 -9.35
CA TRP A 72 9.44 5.63 -10.24
C TRP A 72 8.14 5.77 -11.02
N LEU A 73 7.57 4.65 -11.48
CA LEU A 73 6.33 4.59 -12.24
C LEU A 73 5.14 5.19 -11.48
N PHE A 74 5.15 5.10 -10.14
CA PHE A 74 4.09 5.63 -9.27
C PHE A 74 4.39 7.02 -8.71
N THR A 75 5.50 7.65 -9.10
CA THR A 75 5.87 9.00 -8.62
C THR A 75 5.26 10.13 -9.47
N GLU A 76 5.32 11.34 -8.91
CA GLU A 76 4.93 12.57 -9.61
C GLU A 76 5.96 13.12 -10.60
N SER A 77 7.08 12.42 -10.82
CA SER A 77 8.14 12.91 -11.71
C SER A 77 7.64 13.10 -13.15
N GLU A 78 8.01 14.20 -13.79
CA GLU A 78 7.76 14.43 -15.22
C GLU A 78 8.75 13.63 -16.09
N LEU A 79 9.93 13.32 -15.56
CA LEU A 79 10.94 12.52 -16.26
C LEU A 79 10.49 11.06 -16.35
N SER A 80 10.77 10.44 -17.49
CA SER A 80 10.77 9.00 -17.63
C SER A 80 11.83 8.37 -16.73
N PHE A 81 11.63 7.11 -16.36
CA PHE A 81 12.64 6.38 -15.59
C PHE A 81 13.97 6.30 -16.35
N LYS A 82 13.91 6.16 -17.68
CA LYS A 82 15.09 6.11 -18.55
C LYS A 82 15.87 7.43 -18.52
N GLU A 83 15.20 8.56 -18.69
CA GLU A 83 15.84 9.89 -18.63
C GLU A 83 16.47 10.13 -17.26
N PHE A 84 15.76 9.78 -16.17
CA PHE A 84 16.32 9.88 -14.83
C PHE A 84 17.61 9.06 -14.66
N ILE A 85 17.64 7.82 -15.13
CA ILE A 85 18.84 6.97 -15.06
C ILE A 85 19.96 7.54 -15.94
N GLU A 86 19.67 8.00 -17.15
CA GLU A 86 20.67 8.59 -18.05
C GLU A 86 21.30 9.87 -17.47
N LEU A 87 20.48 10.75 -16.88
CA LEU A 87 20.94 11.96 -16.20
C LEU A 87 21.74 11.64 -14.94
N SER A 88 21.28 10.66 -14.15
CA SER A 88 21.98 10.25 -12.93
C SER A 88 23.31 9.57 -13.21
N ILE A 89 23.43 8.81 -14.31
CA ILE A 89 24.70 8.22 -14.75
C ILE A 89 25.64 9.28 -15.34
N SER A 90 25.13 10.17 -16.19
CA SER A 90 25.95 11.21 -16.84
C SER A 90 26.50 12.24 -15.85
N SER A 91 25.78 12.51 -14.77
CA SER A 91 26.23 13.35 -13.65
C SER A 91 27.12 12.63 -12.63
N GLY A 92 27.42 11.34 -12.83
CA GLY A 92 28.28 10.57 -11.92
C GLY A 92 27.59 10.05 -10.65
N LYS A 93 26.31 10.39 -10.41
CA LYS A 93 25.58 10.00 -9.19
C LYS A 93 25.26 8.51 -9.11
N LEU A 94 25.06 7.85 -10.24
CA LEU A 94 24.78 6.42 -10.34
C LEU A 94 25.74 5.72 -11.28
N THR A 95 26.05 4.46 -10.98
CA THR A 95 26.68 3.54 -11.92
C THR A 95 25.90 2.24 -12.00
N LYS A 96 25.90 1.60 -13.18
CA LYS A 96 25.26 0.28 -13.34
C LYS A 96 26.07 -0.75 -12.57
N TYR A 97 25.42 -1.52 -11.71
CA TYR A 97 26.06 -2.56 -10.92
C TYR A 97 25.15 -3.77 -10.75
N LYS A 98 25.61 -4.95 -11.21
CA LYS A 98 24.83 -6.20 -11.22
C LYS A 98 23.43 -5.98 -11.86
N ASN A 99 22.36 -6.31 -11.14
CA ASN A 99 20.97 -6.16 -11.57
C ASN A 99 20.37 -4.81 -11.13
N GLY A 100 21.20 -3.83 -10.81
CA GLY A 100 20.81 -2.59 -10.16
C GLY A 100 21.75 -1.42 -10.44
N PHE A 101 21.79 -0.50 -9.50
CA PHE A 101 22.64 0.68 -9.52
C PHE A 101 23.40 0.81 -8.20
N LEU A 102 24.61 1.34 -8.26
CA LEU A 102 25.37 1.80 -7.12
C LEU A 102 25.33 3.33 -7.11
N SER A 103 24.91 3.94 -6.00
CA SER A 103 24.99 5.39 -5.80
C SER A 103 26.39 5.82 -5.37
N HIS A 104 26.82 6.98 -5.86
CA HIS A 104 28.09 7.63 -5.48
C HIS A 104 27.86 8.93 -4.71
N ASP A 105 26.69 9.55 -4.87
CA ASP A 105 26.28 10.76 -4.18
C ASP A 105 24.90 10.60 -3.56
N GLU A 106 24.61 11.44 -2.57
CA GLU A 106 23.25 11.56 -2.06
C GLU A 106 22.30 12.05 -3.16
N MET A 107 21.13 11.41 -3.26
CA MET A 107 20.09 11.83 -4.19
C MET A 107 18.70 11.73 -3.57
N THR A 108 17.77 12.48 -4.14
CA THR A 108 16.37 12.48 -3.72
C THR A 108 15.53 11.75 -4.74
N LEU A 109 14.69 10.83 -4.27
CA LEU A 109 13.66 10.20 -5.08
C LEU A 109 12.35 10.97 -4.92
N PRO A 110 11.60 11.15 -6.01
CA PRO A 110 10.31 11.83 -5.96
C PRO A 110 9.31 11.01 -5.14
N MET A 111 8.32 11.69 -4.58
CA MET A 111 7.29 11.04 -3.77
C MET A 111 6.34 10.22 -4.64
N VAL A 112 5.78 9.16 -4.04
CA VAL A 112 4.70 8.39 -4.63
C VAL A 112 3.44 9.26 -4.70
N ALA A 113 2.79 9.29 -5.86
CA ALA A 113 1.55 10.02 -6.05
C ALA A 113 0.43 9.43 -5.20
N LEU A 114 -0.43 10.30 -4.64
CA LEU A 114 -1.56 9.88 -3.83
C LEU A 114 -2.54 9.02 -4.66
N ASN A 115 -3.05 7.95 -4.04
CA ASN A 115 -4.15 7.17 -4.57
C ASN A 115 -5.46 7.81 -4.16
N GLU A 116 -6.15 8.40 -5.14
CA GLU A 116 -7.36 9.19 -4.95
C GLU A 116 -8.64 8.34 -4.93
N CYS A 117 -8.51 7.01 -4.89
CA CYS A 117 -9.67 6.13 -4.88
C CYS A 117 -10.26 5.94 -3.48
N GLU A 118 -11.58 6.13 -3.36
CA GLU A 118 -12.31 5.99 -2.09
C GLU A 118 -12.29 4.57 -1.52
N ARG A 119 -12.24 3.53 -2.37
CA ARG A 119 -12.30 2.12 -1.93
C ARG A 119 -10.91 1.55 -1.65
N SER A 120 -10.75 0.69 -0.65
CA SER A 120 -9.49 -0.02 -0.31
C SER A 120 -8.91 -0.78 -1.51
N SER A 121 -9.74 -1.54 -2.22
CA SER A 121 -9.36 -2.34 -3.39
C SER A 121 -9.42 -1.59 -4.72
N CYS A 122 -8.78 -0.42 -4.79
CA CYS A 122 -8.79 0.43 -5.96
C CYS A 122 -7.55 1.30 -6.07
N TYR A 123 -7.13 1.59 -7.30
CA TYR A 123 -6.13 2.58 -7.61
C TYR A 123 -6.68 3.60 -8.63
N GLN A 124 -6.58 4.87 -8.26
CA GLN A 124 -6.94 6.00 -9.10
C GLN A 124 -5.90 7.09 -8.93
N ARG A 125 -5.24 7.45 -10.03
CA ARG A 125 -4.47 8.68 -10.15
C ARG A 125 -5.13 9.57 -11.19
N ARG A 126 -5.53 10.77 -10.77
CA ARG A 126 -6.12 11.77 -11.63
C ARG A 126 -5.03 12.55 -12.34
N MET A 127 -5.36 13.01 -13.54
CA MET A 127 -4.57 13.96 -14.30
C MET A 127 -5.44 15.17 -14.63
N SER A 128 -4.81 16.33 -14.68
CA SER A 128 -5.43 17.54 -15.22
C SER A 128 -5.59 17.43 -16.75
N PHE A 129 -6.40 18.30 -17.33
CA PHE A 129 -6.58 18.34 -18.78
C PHE A 129 -5.27 18.63 -19.52
N GLY A 130 -4.45 19.55 -19.00
CA GLY A 130 -3.18 19.95 -19.62
C GLY A 130 -2.11 18.86 -19.64
N GLU A 131 -2.12 17.97 -18.64
CA GLU A 131 -1.22 16.81 -18.58
C GLU A 131 -1.66 15.69 -19.54
N MET A 132 -2.90 15.70 -20.01
CA MET A 132 -3.47 14.63 -20.82
C MET A 132 -2.96 14.70 -22.26
N PRO A 133 -2.27 13.66 -22.77
CA PRO A 133 -1.79 13.66 -24.15
C PRO A 133 -2.94 13.83 -25.14
N SER A 134 -2.78 14.76 -26.09
CA SER A 134 -3.91 15.20 -26.91
C SER A 134 -4.54 14.12 -27.78
N VAL A 135 -3.78 13.07 -28.10
CA VAL A 135 -4.27 11.88 -28.79
C VAL A 135 -5.48 11.25 -28.10
N PHE A 136 -5.51 11.21 -26.77
CA PHE A 136 -6.57 10.52 -26.04
C PHE A 136 -7.90 11.26 -26.16
N TRP A 137 -7.93 12.55 -25.81
CA TRP A 137 -9.18 13.30 -25.84
C TRP A 137 -9.65 13.61 -27.26
N LYS A 138 -8.74 13.94 -28.20
CA LYS A 138 -9.11 14.12 -29.62
C LYS A 138 -9.60 12.81 -30.22
N GLY A 139 -8.90 11.71 -29.92
CA GLY A 139 -9.27 10.40 -30.40
C GLY A 139 -10.61 9.92 -29.86
N LEU A 140 -10.87 10.10 -28.57
CA LEU A 140 -12.15 9.76 -27.96
C LEU A 140 -13.32 10.53 -28.61
N ILE A 141 -13.17 11.84 -28.78
CA ILE A 141 -14.16 12.67 -29.49
C ILE A 141 -14.37 12.11 -30.90
N GLY A 142 -13.30 11.90 -31.68
CA GLY A 142 -13.42 11.42 -33.06
C GLY A 142 -14.06 10.03 -33.22
N ILE A 143 -13.88 9.16 -32.23
CA ILE A 143 -14.34 7.77 -32.25
C ILE A 143 -15.75 7.60 -31.68
N GLU A 144 -16.04 8.21 -30.53
CA GLU A 144 -17.28 7.98 -29.77
C GLU A 144 -18.29 9.11 -29.97
N ASP A 145 -17.85 10.37 -30.15
CA ASP A 145 -18.74 11.53 -30.19
C ASP A 145 -18.17 12.69 -31.01
N ALA A 146 -18.14 12.54 -32.34
CA ALA A 146 -17.46 13.46 -33.24
C ALA A 146 -18.02 14.90 -33.24
N ARG A 147 -19.20 15.11 -32.63
CA ARG A 147 -19.82 16.43 -32.47
C ARG A 147 -19.91 16.87 -31.02
N PHE A 148 -19.13 16.26 -30.14
CA PHE A 148 -19.09 16.59 -28.72
C PHE A 148 -19.01 18.09 -28.46
N LEU A 149 -18.19 18.82 -29.21
CA LEU A 149 -18.00 20.27 -29.06
C LEU A 149 -19.21 21.11 -29.54
N ASN A 150 -20.10 20.53 -30.36
CA ASN A 150 -21.16 21.24 -31.07
C ASN A 150 -22.56 20.99 -30.50
N HIS A 151 -22.69 20.15 -29.48
CA HIS A 151 -23.97 19.86 -28.83
C HIS A 151 -23.88 20.06 -27.32
N PHE A 152 -25.03 20.00 -26.65
CA PHE A 152 -25.16 20.31 -25.23
C PHE A 152 -25.75 19.11 -24.48
N GLY A 153 -24.93 18.11 -24.22
CA GLY A 153 -25.32 16.85 -23.55
C GLY A 153 -26.06 15.84 -24.41
N VAL A 154 -26.83 16.25 -25.42
CA VAL A 154 -27.56 15.35 -26.34
C VAL A 154 -27.28 15.72 -27.79
N ASP A 155 -26.93 14.73 -28.60
CA ASP A 155 -26.77 14.90 -30.04
C ASP A 155 -28.00 14.38 -30.81
N LEU A 156 -28.97 15.27 -31.02
CA LEU A 156 -30.21 14.97 -31.73
C LEU A 156 -29.95 14.43 -33.14
N LYS A 157 -29.02 15.05 -33.87
CA LYS A 157 -28.68 14.63 -35.24
C LYS A 157 -28.06 13.21 -35.23
N SER A 158 -27.33 12.82 -34.18
CA SER A 158 -26.73 11.48 -34.09
C SER A 158 -27.78 10.44 -33.70
N ILE A 159 -28.74 10.83 -32.85
CA ILE A 159 -29.91 10.02 -32.52
C ILE A 159 -30.75 9.74 -33.78
N PHE A 160 -31.11 10.77 -34.55
CA PHE A 160 -31.88 10.59 -35.79
C PHE A 160 -31.13 9.72 -36.81
N ARG A 161 -29.83 9.93 -36.98
CA ARG A 161 -28.99 9.10 -37.85
C ARG A 161 -28.94 7.64 -37.38
N ALA A 162 -28.82 7.40 -36.08
CA ALA A 162 -28.81 6.06 -35.51
C ALA A 162 -30.16 5.35 -35.75
N ILE A 163 -31.28 6.04 -35.52
CA ILE A 163 -32.63 5.51 -35.78
C ILE A 163 -32.79 5.16 -37.26
N ALA A 164 -32.40 6.06 -38.17
CA ALA A 164 -32.50 5.80 -39.61
C ALA A 164 -31.67 4.57 -40.04
N LYS A 165 -30.48 4.41 -39.45
CA LYS A 165 -29.61 3.25 -39.69
C LYS A 165 -30.20 1.95 -39.12
N ASP A 166 -30.74 1.99 -37.91
CA ASP A 166 -31.36 0.82 -37.24
C ASP A 166 -32.57 0.29 -38.03
N ILE A 167 -33.38 1.21 -38.58
CA ILE A 167 -34.50 0.89 -39.46
C ILE A 167 -33.99 0.26 -40.77
N ALA A 168 -32.92 0.80 -41.35
CA ALA A 168 -32.35 0.28 -42.60
C ALA A 168 -31.67 -1.10 -42.43
N GLU A 169 -31.04 -1.36 -41.28
CA GLU A 169 -30.30 -2.60 -41.01
C GLU A 169 -31.13 -3.67 -40.27
N LEU A 170 -32.40 -3.39 -39.95
CA LEU A 170 -33.30 -4.25 -39.13
C LEU A 170 -32.62 -4.74 -37.84
N ARG A 171 -31.76 -3.90 -37.24
CA ARG A 171 -30.97 -4.20 -36.05
C ARG A 171 -31.07 -3.04 -35.07
N LEU A 172 -31.23 -3.35 -33.79
CA LEU A 172 -31.13 -2.35 -32.72
C LEU A 172 -29.64 -2.04 -32.48
N ALA A 173 -29.06 -1.02 -33.12
CA ALA A 173 -27.67 -0.64 -32.90
C ALA A 173 -27.54 0.39 -31.77
N GLN A 174 -26.73 0.03 -30.76
CA GLN A 174 -26.35 0.94 -29.67
C GLN A 174 -25.34 1.97 -30.19
N GLY A 175 -25.79 3.16 -30.61
CA GLY A 175 -24.88 4.18 -31.17
C GLY A 175 -25.22 5.65 -30.93
N GLY A 176 -26.29 5.97 -30.18
CA GLY A 176 -26.79 7.35 -30.04
C GLY A 176 -26.40 8.09 -28.75
N SER A 177 -25.57 7.52 -27.87
CA SER A 177 -25.25 8.16 -26.58
C SER A 177 -24.01 9.05 -26.66
N THR A 178 -24.08 10.26 -26.09
CA THR A 178 -22.97 11.24 -26.06
C THR A 178 -21.96 10.91 -24.95
N LEU A 179 -20.78 11.53 -24.99
CA LEU A 179 -19.77 11.37 -23.91
C LEU A 179 -20.30 11.83 -22.56
N THR A 180 -21.03 12.94 -22.51
CA THR A 180 -21.64 13.46 -21.27
C THR A 180 -22.66 12.47 -20.70
N GLN A 181 -23.47 11.82 -21.54
CA GLN A 181 -24.39 10.77 -21.09
C GLN A 181 -23.64 9.55 -20.54
N GLN A 182 -22.53 9.16 -21.17
CA GLN A 182 -21.70 8.06 -20.69
C GLN A 182 -21.06 8.38 -19.34
N LEU A 183 -20.55 9.61 -19.15
CA LEU A 183 -20.02 10.10 -17.88
C LEU A 183 -21.08 10.03 -16.78
N VAL A 184 -22.26 10.61 -17.04
CA VAL A 184 -23.39 10.63 -16.10
C VAL A 184 -23.81 9.23 -15.69
N LYS A 185 -23.90 8.32 -16.67
CA LYS A 185 -24.19 6.91 -16.41
C LYS A 185 -23.17 6.29 -15.45
N ASN A 186 -21.87 6.52 -15.69
CA ASN A 186 -20.80 5.91 -14.90
C ASN A 186 -20.69 6.49 -13.48
N LEU A 187 -21.00 7.78 -13.29
CA LEU A 187 -20.86 8.47 -12.01
C LEU A 187 -22.06 8.31 -11.07
N PHE A 188 -23.28 8.36 -11.61
CA PHE A 188 -24.49 8.58 -10.81
C PHE A 188 -25.51 7.44 -10.88
N TYR A 189 -25.40 6.53 -11.86
CA TYR A 189 -26.42 5.52 -12.09
C TYR A 189 -25.86 4.09 -12.09
N SER A 190 -26.74 3.12 -11.83
CA SER A 190 -26.42 1.69 -11.93
C SER A 190 -26.45 1.20 -13.39
N ASN A 191 -25.96 -0.02 -13.62
CA ASN A 191 -25.93 -0.66 -14.94
C ASN A 191 -27.30 -1.20 -15.42
N GLU A 192 -28.40 -0.94 -14.69
CA GLU A 192 -29.73 -1.45 -15.01
C GLU A 192 -30.26 -0.87 -16.34
N LYS A 193 -30.63 -1.71 -17.31
CA LYS A 193 -31.14 -1.21 -18.60
C LYS A 193 -32.62 -0.86 -18.52
N SER A 194 -32.96 0.35 -18.07
CA SER A 194 -34.33 0.88 -18.07
C SER A 194 -34.48 2.20 -18.84
N PHE A 195 -35.64 2.40 -19.49
CA PHE A 195 -35.96 3.63 -20.20
C PHE A 195 -36.03 4.84 -19.26
N LYS A 196 -36.54 4.64 -18.03
CA LYS A 196 -36.56 5.66 -16.98
C LYS A 196 -35.16 6.15 -16.63
N ARG A 197 -34.19 5.25 -16.47
CA ARG A 197 -32.78 5.64 -16.28
C ARG A 197 -32.26 6.43 -17.47
N LYS A 198 -32.60 6.03 -18.70
CA LYS A 198 -32.12 6.74 -19.91
C LYS A 198 -32.63 8.18 -19.98
N ILE A 199 -33.88 8.44 -19.58
CA ILE A 199 -34.42 9.80 -19.45
C ILE A 199 -33.64 10.58 -18.39
N LYS A 200 -33.39 9.99 -17.21
CA LYS A 200 -32.57 10.62 -16.17
C LYS A 200 -31.16 10.97 -16.67
N GLU A 201 -30.49 10.07 -17.40
CA GLU A 201 -29.19 10.33 -18.03
C GLU A 201 -29.22 11.54 -18.96
N ILE A 202 -30.26 11.67 -19.79
CA ILE A 202 -30.44 12.80 -20.72
C ILE A 202 -30.58 14.12 -19.95
N ILE A 203 -31.48 14.16 -18.97
CA ILE A 203 -31.75 15.36 -18.16
C ILE A 203 -30.47 15.82 -17.46
N VAL A 204 -29.77 14.89 -16.80
CA VAL A 204 -28.55 15.21 -16.07
C VAL A 204 -27.41 15.56 -17.02
N ALA A 205 -27.28 14.92 -18.18
CA ALA A 205 -26.25 15.29 -19.16
C ALA A 205 -26.42 16.73 -19.65
N ILE A 206 -27.65 17.16 -19.96
CA ILE A 206 -27.94 18.56 -20.33
C ILE A 206 -27.57 19.50 -19.18
N TYR A 207 -27.98 19.15 -17.95
CA TYR A 207 -27.68 19.97 -16.78
C TYR A 207 -26.17 20.11 -16.53
N ILE A 208 -25.40 19.04 -16.63
CA ILE A 208 -23.94 19.02 -16.48
C ILE A 208 -23.30 19.99 -17.48
N GLU A 209 -23.74 19.97 -18.74
CA GLU A 209 -23.21 20.84 -19.79
C GLU A 209 -23.54 22.33 -19.59
N THR A 210 -24.53 22.66 -18.75
CA THR A 210 -24.76 24.06 -18.31
C THR A 210 -23.79 24.53 -17.23
N LYS A 211 -23.15 23.60 -16.53
CA LYS A 211 -22.34 23.89 -15.33
C LYS A 211 -20.85 23.72 -15.54
N PHE A 212 -20.46 22.93 -16.53
CA PHE A 212 -19.07 22.57 -16.79
C PHE A 212 -18.71 22.79 -18.25
N SER A 213 -17.47 23.24 -18.45
CA SER A 213 -16.84 23.30 -19.75
C SER A 213 -16.62 21.89 -20.33
N LYS A 214 -16.43 21.85 -21.66
CA LYS A 214 -16.09 20.60 -22.37
C LYS A 214 -14.80 19.97 -21.84
N GLU A 215 -13.82 20.79 -21.45
CA GLU A 215 -12.55 20.34 -20.88
C GLU A 215 -12.75 19.67 -19.51
N GLU A 216 -13.56 20.25 -18.62
CA GLU A 216 -13.91 19.66 -17.33
C GLU A 216 -14.65 18.33 -17.51
N ILE A 217 -15.59 18.25 -18.46
CA ILE A 217 -16.32 17.01 -18.76
C ILE A 217 -15.38 15.91 -19.26
N LEU A 218 -14.45 16.23 -20.16
CA LEU A 218 -13.45 15.27 -20.66
C LEU A 218 -12.51 14.83 -19.55
N THR A 219 -12.03 15.77 -18.74
CA THR A 219 -11.18 15.48 -17.57
C THR A 219 -11.88 14.53 -16.61
N ALA A 220 -13.14 14.80 -16.28
CA ALA A 220 -13.98 13.94 -15.46
C ALA A 220 -14.11 12.54 -16.06
N TYR A 221 -14.40 12.46 -17.37
CA TYR A 221 -14.55 11.20 -18.08
C TYR A 221 -13.28 10.35 -17.99
N PHE A 222 -12.14 10.90 -18.38
CA PHE A 222 -10.89 10.14 -18.39
C PHE A 222 -10.39 9.78 -17.00
N ASN A 223 -10.75 10.52 -15.95
CA ASN A 223 -10.35 10.21 -14.58
C ASN A 223 -11.28 9.19 -13.90
N GLU A 224 -12.54 9.08 -14.31
CA GLU A 224 -13.55 8.25 -13.62
C GLU A 224 -13.93 6.96 -14.34
N VAL A 225 -13.64 6.85 -15.63
CA VAL A 225 -13.85 5.59 -16.36
C VAL A 225 -13.13 4.45 -15.64
N PHE A 226 -13.86 3.35 -15.47
CA PHE A 226 -13.36 2.11 -14.89
C PHE A 226 -12.78 1.23 -16.00
N TRP A 227 -11.51 0.85 -15.85
CA TRP A 227 -10.72 0.16 -16.89
C TRP A 227 -10.54 -1.34 -16.67
N GLY A 228 -11.16 -1.90 -15.63
CA GLY A 228 -11.02 -3.31 -15.27
C GLY A 228 -10.40 -3.51 -13.88
N SER A 229 -10.12 -4.77 -13.56
CA SER A 229 -9.55 -5.18 -12.28
C SER A 229 -8.31 -6.06 -12.49
N PHE A 230 -7.24 -5.75 -11.77
CA PHE A 230 -5.95 -6.43 -11.82
C PHE A 230 -5.63 -6.93 -10.42
N ASN A 231 -5.46 -8.24 -10.23
CA ASN A 231 -5.20 -8.87 -8.93
C ASN A 231 -6.11 -8.34 -7.79
N GLY A 232 -7.42 -8.25 -8.04
CA GLY A 232 -8.41 -7.73 -7.09
C GLY A 232 -8.44 -6.20 -6.92
N VAL A 233 -7.54 -5.45 -7.57
CA VAL A 233 -7.50 -3.99 -7.53
C VAL A 233 -8.29 -3.41 -8.71
N ARG A 234 -9.27 -2.55 -8.41
CA ARG A 234 -10.04 -1.80 -9.40
C ARG A 234 -9.22 -0.66 -9.99
N ILE A 235 -9.13 -0.57 -11.31
CA ILE A 235 -8.35 0.46 -12.00
C ILE A 235 -9.30 1.54 -12.52
N LYS A 236 -9.10 2.77 -12.07
CA LYS A 236 -9.87 3.94 -12.50
C LYS A 236 -8.97 5.00 -13.10
N GLY A 237 -9.44 5.58 -14.19
CA GLY A 237 -8.79 6.69 -14.86
C GLY A 237 -7.69 6.28 -15.85
N LEU A 238 -7.46 7.13 -16.85
CA LEU A 238 -6.50 6.92 -17.94
C LEU A 238 -5.06 6.79 -17.44
N TYR A 239 -4.67 7.55 -16.41
CA TYR A 239 -3.32 7.48 -15.84
C TYR A 239 -3.06 6.07 -15.35
N SER A 240 -3.90 5.61 -14.42
CA SER A 240 -3.88 4.27 -13.87
C SER A 240 -3.96 3.20 -14.96
N ALA A 241 -4.82 3.37 -15.96
CA ALA A 241 -4.93 2.42 -17.07
C ALA A 241 -3.59 2.27 -17.83
N SER A 242 -2.92 3.37 -18.13
CA SER A 242 -1.63 3.37 -18.83
C SER A 242 -0.57 2.58 -18.03
N LEU A 243 -0.51 2.79 -16.71
CA LEU A 243 0.42 2.07 -15.83
C LEU A 243 0.14 0.56 -15.83
N PHE A 244 -1.11 0.14 -15.66
CA PHE A 244 -1.43 -1.28 -15.49
C PHE A 244 -1.42 -2.05 -16.83
N TYR A 245 -1.88 -1.43 -17.91
CA TYR A 245 -1.90 -2.07 -19.23
C TYR A 245 -0.52 -2.09 -19.90
N PHE A 246 0.30 -1.04 -19.72
CA PHE A 246 1.56 -0.88 -20.46
C PHE A 246 2.80 -0.71 -19.58
N GLY A 247 2.66 -0.44 -18.27
CA GLY A 247 3.80 -0.11 -17.41
C GLY A 247 4.40 1.26 -17.73
N LYS A 248 3.58 2.20 -18.24
CA LYS A 248 4.02 3.50 -18.77
C LYS A 248 3.12 4.62 -18.29
N LYS A 249 3.70 5.81 -18.08
CA LYS A 249 2.92 7.03 -17.88
C LYS A 249 2.21 7.41 -19.19
N PRO A 250 1.07 8.14 -19.14
CA PRO A 250 0.31 8.50 -20.34
C PRO A 250 1.12 9.15 -21.46
N ASN A 251 2.08 10.00 -21.11
CA ASN A 251 2.98 10.70 -22.06
C ASN A 251 4.02 9.77 -22.72
N GLU A 252 4.24 8.58 -22.18
CA GLU A 252 5.17 7.56 -22.72
C GLU A 252 4.44 6.49 -23.56
N VAL A 253 3.11 6.53 -23.61
CA VAL A 253 2.29 5.56 -24.35
C VAL A 253 2.51 5.74 -25.85
N ALA A 254 2.89 4.66 -26.54
CA ALA A 254 3.12 4.69 -27.97
C ALA A 254 1.80 4.83 -28.76
N PRO A 255 1.83 5.34 -30.01
CA PRO A 255 0.63 5.57 -30.81
C PRO A 255 -0.33 4.38 -30.89
N PHE A 256 0.17 3.18 -31.20
CA PHE A 256 -0.69 1.99 -31.27
C PHE A 256 -1.21 1.55 -29.89
N GLU A 257 -0.45 1.74 -28.81
CA GLU A 257 -0.89 1.49 -27.44
C GLU A 257 -2.02 2.45 -27.03
N ALA A 258 -1.95 3.72 -27.46
CA ALA A 258 -3.02 4.70 -27.25
C ALA A 258 -4.30 4.28 -27.99
N ALA A 259 -4.19 3.73 -29.20
CA ALA A 259 -5.32 3.17 -29.93
C ALA A 259 -5.98 2.00 -29.18
N ILE A 260 -5.18 1.16 -28.50
CA ILE A 260 -5.69 0.07 -27.65
C ILE A 260 -6.49 0.64 -26.48
N LEU A 261 -5.95 1.63 -25.76
CA LEU A 261 -6.66 2.28 -24.64
C LEU A 261 -7.96 2.93 -25.10
N ILE A 262 -7.95 3.68 -26.21
CA ILE A 262 -9.16 4.29 -26.77
C ILE A 262 -10.18 3.20 -27.18
N GLY A 263 -9.71 2.09 -27.76
CA GLY A 263 -10.54 0.94 -28.10
C GLY A 263 -11.25 0.32 -26.90
N LEU A 264 -10.56 0.25 -25.75
CA LEU A 264 -11.11 -0.28 -24.50
C LEU A 264 -12.23 0.58 -23.91
N LEU A 265 -12.23 1.90 -24.11
CA LEU A 265 -13.20 2.83 -23.51
C LEU A 265 -14.67 2.49 -23.81
N LYS A 266 -14.95 1.93 -24.99
CA LYS A 266 -16.29 1.48 -25.38
C LYS A 266 -16.86 0.40 -24.43
N GLY A 267 -15.98 -0.43 -23.85
CA GLY A 267 -16.39 -1.49 -22.96
C GLY A 267 -15.22 -2.33 -22.48
N PRO A 268 -14.53 -1.94 -21.38
CA PRO A 268 -13.31 -2.62 -20.92
C PRO A 268 -13.50 -4.10 -20.60
N TYR A 269 -14.68 -4.50 -20.13
CA TYR A 269 -15.01 -5.92 -19.93
C TYR A 269 -15.24 -6.69 -21.23
N PHE A 270 -15.89 -6.05 -22.21
CA PHE A 270 -16.22 -6.69 -23.49
C PHE A 270 -15.00 -6.86 -24.39
N TYR A 271 -14.05 -5.92 -24.29
CA TYR A 271 -12.77 -5.89 -25.00
C TYR A 271 -11.60 -6.30 -24.10
N ASN A 272 -11.86 -7.05 -23.02
CA ASN A 272 -10.82 -7.41 -22.06
C ASN A 272 -9.73 -8.25 -22.76
N PRO A 273 -8.47 -7.78 -22.82
CA PRO A 273 -7.40 -8.46 -23.56
C PRO A 273 -7.04 -9.85 -23.01
N LEU A 274 -7.34 -10.13 -21.74
CA LEU A 274 -7.04 -11.43 -21.12
C LEU A 274 -8.08 -12.51 -21.44
N THR A 275 -9.24 -12.13 -21.98
CA THR A 275 -10.36 -13.06 -22.25
C THR A 275 -10.92 -12.94 -23.67
N HIS A 276 -10.73 -11.80 -24.33
CA HIS A 276 -11.37 -11.46 -25.61
C HIS A 276 -10.42 -10.65 -26.51
N LEU A 277 -9.19 -11.14 -26.69
CA LEU A 277 -8.15 -10.45 -27.47
C LEU A 277 -8.60 -10.12 -28.90
N ASP A 278 -9.18 -11.09 -29.62
CA ASP A 278 -9.61 -10.91 -31.02
C ASP A 278 -10.56 -9.71 -31.20
N ARG A 279 -11.48 -9.51 -30.24
CA ARG A 279 -12.42 -8.38 -30.27
C ARG A 279 -11.69 -7.06 -30.09
N LEU A 280 -10.70 -7.03 -29.19
CA LEU A 280 -9.90 -5.85 -28.95
C LEU A 280 -9.04 -5.53 -30.18
N GLU A 281 -8.38 -6.52 -30.77
CA GLU A 281 -7.55 -6.30 -31.96
C GLU A 281 -8.34 -5.69 -33.12
N GLN A 282 -9.52 -6.24 -33.41
CA GLN A 282 -10.41 -5.72 -34.45
C GLN A 282 -10.84 -4.28 -34.15
N ARG A 283 -11.21 -4.00 -32.89
CA ARG A 283 -11.59 -2.64 -32.47
C ARG A 283 -10.42 -1.67 -32.57
N THR A 284 -9.24 -2.06 -32.11
CA THR A 284 -8.02 -1.25 -32.15
C THR A 284 -7.63 -0.91 -33.58
N LYS A 285 -7.71 -1.85 -34.52
CA LYS A 285 -7.46 -1.59 -35.95
C LYS A 285 -8.38 -0.50 -36.51
N VAL A 286 -9.67 -0.54 -36.18
CA VAL A 286 -10.64 0.49 -36.58
C VAL A 286 -10.29 1.84 -35.94
N VAL A 287 -9.96 1.85 -34.65
CA VAL A 287 -9.56 3.07 -33.94
C VAL A 287 -8.30 3.67 -34.55
N PHE A 288 -7.26 2.87 -34.75
CA PHE A 288 -5.99 3.31 -35.32
C PHE A 288 -6.16 3.97 -36.69
N ASN A 289 -6.88 3.31 -37.61
CA ASN A 289 -7.12 3.86 -38.95
C ASN A 289 -7.87 5.19 -38.89
N LYS A 290 -8.84 5.32 -37.98
CA LYS A 290 -9.56 6.58 -37.81
C LYS A 290 -8.68 7.69 -37.22
N LEU A 291 -7.75 7.37 -36.31
CA LEU A 291 -6.78 8.32 -35.77
C LEU A 291 -5.77 8.79 -36.82
N VAL A 292 -5.38 7.88 -37.73
CA VAL A 292 -4.60 8.21 -38.93
C VAL A 292 -5.38 9.17 -39.84
N ASP A 293 -6.66 8.91 -40.11
CA ASP A 293 -7.51 9.79 -40.94
C ASP A 293 -7.70 11.18 -40.33
N MET A 294 -7.64 11.28 -39.01
CA MET A 294 -7.71 12.53 -38.26
C MET A 294 -6.37 13.27 -38.16
N ASN A 295 -5.31 12.76 -38.81
CA ASN A 295 -3.93 13.24 -38.72
C ASN A 295 -3.40 13.30 -37.27
N LEU A 296 -3.92 12.44 -36.39
CA LEU A 296 -3.38 12.27 -35.04
C LEU A 296 -2.22 11.28 -35.00
N PHE A 297 -2.16 10.37 -35.98
CA PHE A 297 -1.06 9.45 -36.22
C PHE A 297 -0.46 9.64 -37.60
N SER A 298 0.84 9.40 -37.70
CA SER A 298 1.60 9.47 -38.95
C SER A 298 1.43 8.21 -39.77
N LYS A 299 0.98 8.34 -41.01
CA LYS A 299 0.87 7.22 -41.98
C LYS A 299 2.22 6.55 -42.27
N SER A 300 3.33 7.28 -42.17
CA SER A 300 4.66 6.79 -42.52
C SER A 300 5.44 6.25 -41.31
N ALA A 301 5.17 6.77 -40.11
CA ALA A 301 5.93 6.42 -38.91
C ALA A 301 5.18 5.45 -38.00
N ASP A 302 3.84 5.54 -37.92
CA ASP A 302 3.04 4.74 -37.01
C ASP A 302 2.50 3.50 -37.73
N ARG A 303 2.57 2.35 -37.06
CA ARG A 303 2.10 1.08 -37.62
C ARG A 303 1.28 0.27 -36.62
N VAL A 304 0.49 -0.63 -37.17
CA VAL A 304 -0.23 -1.67 -36.43
C VAL A 304 0.79 -2.68 -35.89
N TRP A 305 0.51 -3.22 -34.70
CA TRP A 305 1.27 -4.34 -34.15
C TRP A 305 1.13 -5.61 -34.98
N THR A 306 2.23 -6.35 -35.05
CA THR A 306 2.28 -7.74 -35.53
C THR A 306 1.68 -8.69 -34.51
N ASP A 307 1.31 -9.90 -34.93
CA ASP A 307 0.77 -10.93 -34.04
C ASP A 307 1.75 -11.25 -32.89
N LYS A 308 3.05 -11.30 -33.18
CA LYS A 308 4.10 -11.49 -32.16
C LYS A 308 4.15 -10.37 -31.12
N GLU A 309 3.89 -9.12 -31.52
CA GLU A 309 3.85 -7.98 -30.60
C GLU A 309 2.61 -8.06 -29.68
N TRP A 310 1.46 -8.46 -30.22
CA TRP A 310 0.25 -8.75 -29.44
C TRP A 310 0.48 -9.88 -28.43
N GLU A 311 1.00 -11.02 -28.88
CA GLU A 311 1.32 -12.17 -28.02
C GLU A 311 2.24 -11.77 -26.86
N LYS A 312 3.33 -11.06 -27.19
CA LYS A 312 4.28 -10.56 -26.18
C LYS A 312 3.58 -9.65 -25.17
N TRP A 313 2.80 -8.68 -25.66
CA TRP A 313 2.10 -7.74 -24.79
C TRP A 313 1.10 -8.45 -23.87
N VAL A 314 0.35 -9.44 -24.36
CA VAL A 314 -0.59 -10.22 -23.55
C VAL A 314 0.12 -11.04 -22.47
N VAL A 315 1.26 -11.64 -22.78
CA VAL A 315 2.09 -12.35 -21.79
C VAL A 315 2.55 -11.39 -20.69
N ASP A 316 3.06 -10.22 -21.07
CA ASP A 316 3.52 -9.21 -20.12
C ASP A 316 2.36 -8.63 -19.30
N LEU A 317 1.20 -8.44 -19.93
CA LEU A 317 -0.02 -7.98 -19.27
C LEU A 317 -0.52 -9.00 -18.24
N LYS A 318 -0.53 -10.30 -18.60
CA LYS A 318 -0.93 -11.37 -17.68
C LYS A 318 0.00 -11.43 -16.46
N LYS A 319 1.31 -11.29 -16.68
CA LYS A 319 2.29 -11.18 -15.58
C LYS A 319 1.98 -9.98 -14.68
N ARG A 320 1.76 -8.78 -15.25
CA ARG A 320 1.38 -7.58 -14.47
C ARG A 320 0.05 -7.78 -13.72
N ALA A 321 -0.95 -8.35 -14.37
CA ALA A 321 -2.30 -8.52 -13.84
C ALA A 321 -2.43 -9.53 -12.70
N LEU A 322 -1.51 -10.50 -12.61
CA LEU A 322 -1.48 -11.50 -11.56
C LEU A 322 -0.42 -11.23 -10.48
N SER A 323 0.53 -10.34 -10.76
CA SER A 323 1.63 -10.07 -9.85
C SER A 323 1.21 -9.20 -8.65
N ASN A 324 1.91 -9.38 -7.54
CA ASN A 324 1.87 -8.48 -6.40
C ASN A 324 2.77 -7.25 -6.55
N ARG A 325 3.49 -7.13 -7.67
CA ARG A 325 4.50 -6.08 -7.95
C ARG A 325 4.06 -4.66 -7.60
N TYR A 326 2.83 -4.27 -7.92
CA TYR A 326 2.31 -2.92 -7.63
C TYR A 326 1.54 -2.81 -6.30
N ARG A 327 1.30 -3.92 -5.59
CA ARG A 327 0.57 -3.90 -4.32
C ARG A 327 1.24 -3.01 -3.26
N PRO A 328 2.57 -3.05 -3.05
CA PRO A 328 3.23 -2.13 -2.13
C PRO A 328 2.94 -0.66 -2.45
N LEU A 329 3.01 -0.27 -3.72
CA LEU A 329 2.81 1.10 -4.16
C LEU A 329 1.37 1.57 -4.00
N ILE A 330 0.40 0.70 -4.29
CA ILE A 330 -1.03 0.96 -4.05
C ILE A 330 -1.31 1.13 -2.55
N TYR A 331 -0.60 0.40 -1.69
CA TYR A 331 -0.74 0.52 -0.25
C TYR A 331 -0.19 1.85 0.26
N ILE A 332 1.07 2.18 -0.05
CA ILE A 332 1.73 3.39 0.48
C ILE A 332 1.17 4.67 -0.13
N SER A 333 0.64 4.63 -1.36
CA SER A 333 -0.03 5.78 -1.99
C SER A 333 -1.33 6.20 -1.29
N ARG A 334 -1.85 5.39 -0.36
CA ARG A 334 -3.03 5.77 0.43
C ARG A 334 -2.69 6.41 1.76
N ILE A 335 -1.44 6.29 2.21
CA ILE A 335 -1.02 6.71 3.53
C ILE A 335 -0.65 8.20 3.45
N THR A 336 -1.45 9.02 4.12
CA THR A 336 -1.27 10.48 4.21
C THR A 336 -0.60 10.90 5.52
N GLU A 337 -0.12 9.95 6.31
CA GLU A 337 0.49 10.19 7.62
C GLU A 337 1.97 10.57 7.46
N ASN A 338 2.46 11.45 8.35
CA ASN A 338 3.90 11.65 8.51
C ASN A 338 4.49 10.38 9.13
N ALA A 339 5.02 9.51 8.29
CA ALA A 339 5.24 8.12 8.64
C ALA A 339 6.60 7.86 9.34
N GLY A 340 7.37 8.89 9.67
CA GLY A 340 8.71 8.76 10.28
C GLY A 340 9.80 8.20 9.34
N ILE A 341 9.42 7.43 8.32
CA ILE A 341 10.29 6.90 7.25
C ILE A 341 9.84 7.35 5.87
N SER A 342 10.78 7.40 4.92
CA SER A 342 10.50 7.87 3.55
C SER A 342 9.60 6.93 2.75
N SER A 343 8.98 7.44 1.67
CA SER A 343 8.09 6.62 0.83
C SER A 343 8.80 5.47 0.12
N TYR A 344 10.10 5.60 -0.20
CA TYR A 344 10.89 4.50 -0.74
C TYR A 344 11.19 3.43 0.34
N GLU A 345 11.52 3.84 1.57
CA GLU A 345 11.65 2.93 2.70
C GLU A 345 10.34 2.17 2.98
N GLN A 346 9.20 2.86 2.94
CA GLN A 346 7.87 2.24 3.09
C GLN A 346 7.60 1.22 1.97
N PHE A 347 7.89 1.58 0.72
CA PHE A 347 7.75 0.70 -0.43
C PHE A 347 8.54 -0.59 -0.24
N VAL A 348 9.82 -0.47 0.08
CA VAL A 348 10.72 -1.61 0.30
C VAL A 348 10.24 -2.48 1.45
N LEU A 349 9.86 -1.87 2.58
CA LEU A 349 9.37 -2.61 3.76
C LEU A 349 8.10 -3.42 3.44
N VAL A 350 7.13 -2.79 2.78
CA VAL A 350 5.87 -3.44 2.38
C VAL A 350 6.13 -4.52 1.33
N LYS A 351 7.04 -4.28 0.38
CA LYS A 351 7.43 -5.27 -0.62
C LYS A 351 8.06 -6.50 0.04
N SER A 352 9.05 -6.34 0.91
CA SER A 352 9.69 -7.44 1.63
C SER A 352 8.70 -8.28 2.41
N SER A 353 7.70 -7.65 3.04
CA SER A 353 6.58 -8.37 3.68
C SER A 353 5.78 -9.24 2.70
N ILE A 354 5.40 -8.68 1.56
CA ILE A 354 4.58 -9.37 0.57
C ILE A 354 5.35 -10.53 -0.07
N ASP A 355 6.63 -10.34 -0.36
CA ASP A 355 7.51 -11.38 -0.91
C ASP A 355 7.64 -12.54 0.10
N ILE A 356 7.91 -12.24 1.38
CA ILE A 356 7.99 -13.26 2.44
C ILE A 356 6.65 -13.97 2.67
N LEU A 357 5.52 -13.26 2.62
CA LEU A 357 4.20 -13.88 2.73
C LEU A 357 3.88 -14.80 1.54
N ALA A 358 4.34 -14.47 0.34
CA ALA A 358 4.19 -15.34 -0.82
C ALA A 358 4.96 -16.66 -0.62
N ASP A 359 6.21 -16.59 -0.16
CA ASP A 359 7.04 -17.77 0.15
C ASP A 359 6.44 -18.65 1.26
N ILE A 360 5.79 -18.04 2.26
CA ILE A 360 5.10 -18.78 3.31
C ILE A 360 3.86 -19.47 2.76
N LYS A 361 3.05 -18.75 1.96
CA LYS A 361 1.82 -19.29 1.38
C LYS A 361 2.07 -20.46 0.43
N GLU A 362 3.21 -20.47 -0.27
CA GLU A 362 3.62 -21.61 -1.08
C GLU A 362 3.84 -22.88 -0.23
N LYS A 363 4.33 -22.71 1.01
CA LYS A 363 4.62 -23.82 1.94
C LYS A 363 3.43 -24.18 2.84
N TYR A 364 2.57 -23.22 3.13
CA TYR A 364 1.46 -23.31 4.08
C TYR A 364 0.20 -22.65 3.46
N SER A 365 -0.39 -23.30 2.47
CA SER A 365 -1.47 -22.72 1.65
C SER A 365 -2.78 -22.47 2.40
N GLU A 366 -3.06 -23.29 3.41
CA GLU A 366 -4.33 -23.30 4.17
C GLU A 366 -4.33 -22.33 5.36
N GLU A 367 -3.18 -21.72 5.65
CA GLU A 367 -2.98 -20.97 6.89
C GLU A 367 -3.16 -19.47 6.67
N ASP A 368 -3.92 -18.83 7.55
CA ASP A 368 -4.17 -17.39 7.49
C ASP A 368 -3.02 -16.60 8.13
N VAL A 369 -1.86 -16.58 7.46
CA VAL A 369 -0.69 -15.84 7.95
C VAL A 369 -0.81 -14.36 7.60
N ALA A 370 -0.40 -13.51 8.55
CA ALA A 370 -0.34 -12.07 8.39
C ALA A 370 0.96 -11.47 8.93
N VAL A 371 1.25 -10.25 8.49
CA VAL A 371 2.38 -9.43 8.95
C VAL A 371 1.86 -8.11 9.47
N LYS A 372 2.35 -7.71 10.66
CA LYS A 372 2.06 -6.43 11.32
C LYS A 372 3.36 -5.72 11.62
N MET A 373 3.43 -4.42 11.35
CA MET A 373 4.64 -3.63 11.60
C MET A 373 4.32 -2.25 12.14
N VAL A 374 5.20 -1.77 13.02
CA VAL A 374 5.29 -0.38 13.44
C VAL A 374 6.77 0.02 13.37
N ILE A 375 7.08 1.12 12.70
CA ILE A 375 8.44 1.67 12.60
C ILE A 375 8.39 3.18 12.76
N GLY A 376 9.26 3.76 13.58
CA GLY A 376 9.26 5.20 13.84
C GLY A 376 10.55 5.66 14.48
N SER A 377 10.69 6.98 14.58
CA SER A 377 11.85 7.59 15.24
C SER A 377 11.76 7.41 16.75
N LEU A 378 12.92 7.31 17.42
CA LEU A 378 12.96 7.46 18.88
C LEU A 378 12.64 8.92 19.28
N LYS A 379 12.93 9.91 18.44
CA LYS A 379 12.84 11.34 18.82
C LYS A 379 11.42 11.86 18.88
N ASP A 380 10.62 11.54 17.88
CA ASP A 380 9.26 12.06 17.72
C ASP A 380 8.21 10.96 17.87
N ASN A 381 6.93 11.34 17.73
CA ASN A 381 5.81 10.40 17.77
C ASN A 381 5.36 9.95 16.39
N ASN A 382 6.16 10.22 15.34
CA ASN A 382 5.83 9.83 13.99
C ASN A 382 6.24 8.37 13.77
N PHE A 383 5.32 7.59 13.23
CA PHE A 383 5.57 6.20 12.88
C PHE A 383 4.79 5.80 11.65
N PHE A 384 5.32 4.83 10.93
CA PHE A 384 4.65 4.10 9.86
C PHE A 384 4.10 2.81 10.44
N SER A 385 2.86 2.50 10.10
CA SER A 385 2.22 1.22 10.45
C SER A 385 1.78 0.47 9.20
N TYR A 386 2.03 -0.84 9.19
CA TYR A 386 1.68 -1.73 8.10
C TYR A 386 0.97 -2.98 8.60
N TYR A 387 -0.09 -3.38 7.90
CA TYR A 387 -0.78 -4.64 8.11
C TYR A 387 -1.08 -5.28 6.74
N SER A 388 -0.69 -6.55 6.59
CA SER A 388 -0.78 -7.24 5.30
C SER A 388 -2.21 -7.58 4.86
N LYS A 389 -3.17 -7.65 5.79
CA LYS A 389 -4.59 -7.90 5.50
C LYS A 389 -5.33 -6.59 5.29
N TRP A 390 -5.12 -6.00 4.12
CA TRP A 390 -5.71 -4.74 3.68
C TRP A 390 -7.26 -4.71 3.67
N GLU A 391 -7.92 -5.87 3.73
CA GLU A 391 -9.38 -6.02 3.86
C GLU A 391 -9.89 -5.81 5.30
N ARG A 392 -9.00 -5.88 6.29
CA ARG A 392 -9.29 -5.70 7.71
C ARG A 392 -8.86 -4.32 8.21
N ASP A 393 -9.37 -3.92 9.36
CA ASP A 393 -9.04 -2.64 9.99
C ASP A 393 -7.58 -2.64 10.49
N LYS A 394 -6.71 -1.88 9.81
CA LYS A 394 -5.29 -1.71 10.16
C LYS A 394 -5.09 -1.21 11.59
N ILE A 395 -5.84 -0.18 11.99
CA ILE A 395 -5.64 0.48 13.30
C ILE A 395 -5.98 -0.50 14.41
N LYS A 396 -7.12 -1.18 14.30
CA LYS A 396 -7.51 -2.22 15.25
C LYS A 396 -6.47 -3.35 15.32
N ALA A 397 -5.99 -3.82 14.16
CA ALA A 397 -5.03 -4.92 14.09
C ALA A 397 -3.67 -4.58 14.72
N ILE A 398 -3.22 -3.33 14.59
CA ILE A 398 -1.93 -2.86 15.11
C ILE A 398 -2.00 -2.49 16.59
N SER A 399 -3.08 -1.81 17.00
CA SER A 399 -3.15 -1.19 18.32
C SER A 399 -3.90 -2.02 19.36
N SER A 400 -4.82 -2.90 18.94
CA SER A 400 -5.73 -3.60 19.87
C SER A 400 -5.62 -5.12 19.85
N GLU A 401 -5.25 -5.72 18.72
CA GLU A 401 -5.08 -7.18 18.64
C GLU A 401 -3.76 -7.61 19.27
N ARG A 402 -3.85 -8.33 20.39
CA ARG A 402 -2.70 -8.75 21.19
C ARG A 402 -2.30 -10.18 20.85
N ASN A 403 -0.99 -10.41 20.84
CA ASN A 403 -0.37 -11.69 20.52
C ASN A 403 0.73 -12.00 21.54
N SER A 404 1.01 -13.29 21.78
CA SER A 404 2.10 -13.68 22.67
C SER A 404 3.42 -13.12 22.15
N VAL A 405 4.12 -12.35 22.99
CA VAL A 405 5.34 -11.63 22.60
C VAL A 405 6.60 -12.49 22.70
N GLY A 406 6.53 -13.62 23.42
CA GLY A 406 7.66 -14.52 23.61
C GLY A 406 8.87 -13.79 24.22
N SER A 407 10.07 -14.17 23.78
CA SER A 407 11.32 -13.63 24.33
C SER A 407 11.63 -12.16 23.98
N THR A 408 10.72 -11.40 23.35
CA THR A 408 10.97 -9.98 23.07
C THR A 408 11.02 -9.12 24.33
N LEU A 409 10.46 -9.54 25.47
CA LEU A 409 10.50 -8.70 26.68
C LEU A 409 11.77 -8.86 27.51
N LYS A 410 12.64 -9.82 27.19
CA LYS A 410 13.87 -10.04 27.97
C LYS A 410 14.74 -8.78 28.11
N PRO A 411 15.01 -8.00 27.05
CA PRO A 411 15.79 -6.77 27.18
C PRO A 411 15.23 -5.79 28.21
N LEU A 412 13.90 -5.67 28.32
CA LEU A 412 13.26 -4.83 29.34
C LEU A 412 13.66 -5.27 30.74
N TYR A 413 13.56 -6.58 31.06
CA TYR A 413 13.88 -7.08 32.39
C TYR A 413 15.36 -6.90 32.73
N TYR A 414 16.26 -7.19 31.78
CA TYR A 414 17.69 -6.97 31.99
C TYR A 414 18.03 -5.48 32.17
N ALA A 415 17.43 -4.59 31.37
CA ALA A 415 17.59 -3.15 31.52
C ALA A 415 17.13 -2.67 32.90
N LEU A 416 15.94 -3.10 33.35
CA LEU A 416 15.43 -2.75 34.68
C LEU A 416 16.34 -3.25 35.80
N MET A 417 16.82 -4.49 35.74
CA MET A 417 17.79 -5.02 36.72
C MET A 417 19.15 -4.30 36.65
N SER A 418 19.56 -3.77 35.49
CA SER A 418 20.78 -2.94 35.38
C SER A 418 20.67 -1.64 36.19
N TYR A 419 19.48 -1.03 36.26
CA TYR A 419 19.23 0.12 37.13
C TYR A 419 19.23 -0.26 38.63
N MET A 420 19.14 -1.56 38.94
CA MET A 420 19.24 -2.10 40.30
C MET A 420 20.66 -2.62 40.61
N GLY A 421 21.64 -2.38 39.74
CA GLY A 421 23.04 -2.76 39.94
C GLY A 421 23.45 -4.11 39.32
N LEU A 422 22.72 -4.62 38.33
CA LEU A 422 23.16 -5.76 37.51
C LEU A 422 24.38 -5.40 36.66
N ASN A 423 25.45 -6.18 36.78
CA ASN A 423 26.65 -6.06 35.97
C ASN A 423 26.66 -7.11 34.83
N TRP A 424 26.93 -6.66 33.60
CA TRP A 424 26.88 -7.49 32.40
C TRP A 424 28.00 -8.53 32.29
N SER A 425 29.08 -8.34 33.04
CA SER A 425 30.23 -9.24 33.12
C SER A 425 30.08 -10.31 34.21
N ASP A 426 29.12 -10.15 35.12
CA ASP A 426 28.84 -11.15 36.15
C ASP A 426 28.41 -12.47 35.52
N GLU A 427 28.74 -13.57 36.19
CA GLU A 427 28.32 -14.91 35.81
C GLU A 427 27.02 -15.30 36.50
N VAL A 428 26.20 -16.06 35.77
CA VAL A 428 24.94 -16.62 36.24
C VAL A 428 24.85 -18.08 35.81
N GLU A 429 24.40 -18.92 36.73
CA GLU A 429 24.23 -20.36 36.51
C GLU A 429 23.14 -20.62 35.45
N SER A 430 23.46 -21.45 34.46
CA SER A 430 22.58 -21.86 33.36
C SER A 430 21.79 -23.16 33.64
N GLY A 431 22.16 -23.83 34.73
CA GLY A 431 21.56 -25.07 35.22
C GLY A 431 20.07 -24.95 35.54
N GLU A 432 19.43 -26.10 35.79
CA GLU A 432 18.00 -26.15 36.08
C GLU A 432 17.64 -25.32 37.32
N ILE A 433 16.51 -24.64 37.26
CA ILE A 433 15.93 -23.90 38.38
C ILE A 433 14.48 -24.32 38.52
N THR A 434 14.03 -24.51 39.75
CA THR A 434 12.64 -24.82 40.08
C THR A 434 12.15 -23.82 41.10
N LEU A 435 11.03 -23.17 40.81
CA LEU A 435 10.34 -22.26 41.71
C LEU A 435 9.11 -22.95 42.28
N ASP A 436 8.91 -22.82 43.58
CA ASP A 436 7.72 -23.32 44.28
C ASP A 436 6.62 -22.23 44.22
N LEU A 437 5.69 -22.38 43.28
CA LEU A 437 4.54 -21.48 43.14
C LEU A 437 3.34 -22.05 43.91
N VAL A 438 2.35 -21.21 44.18
CA VAL A 438 1.04 -21.62 44.73
C VAL A 438 0.35 -22.63 43.80
N SER A 439 0.55 -22.50 42.48
CA SER A 439 0.05 -23.41 41.46
C SER A 439 0.86 -24.71 41.32
N GLY A 440 1.96 -24.85 42.06
CA GLY A 440 2.86 -25.99 42.03
C GLY A 440 4.28 -25.64 41.59
N LYS A 441 5.12 -26.67 41.44
CA LYS A 441 6.51 -26.53 41.01
C LYS A 441 6.59 -26.12 39.55
N TRP A 442 7.37 -25.10 39.25
CA TRP A 442 7.59 -24.62 37.89
C TRP A 442 9.07 -24.53 37.56
N SER A 443 9.47 -25.11 36.42
CA SER A 443 10.86 -25.13 35.95
C SER A 443 10.92 -24.74 34.47
N PRO A 444 11.59 -23.62 34.12
CA PRO A 444 11.73 -23.22 32.72
C PRO A 444 12.77 -24.08 31.98
N ARG A 445 12.56 -24.24 30.67
CA ARG A 445 13.47 -24.96 29.76
C ARG A 445 14.10 -24.01 28.75
N GLU A 446 15.29 -24.33 28.31
CA GLU A 446 15.95 -23.61 27.22
C GLU A 446 15.44 -24.05 25.85
N SER A 447 15.52 -23.13 24.88
CA SER A 447 15.17 -23.41 23.47
C SER A 447 16.24 -24.24 22.75
N HIS A 448 17.47 -24.26 23.29
CA HIS A 448 18.61 -24.99 22.78
C HIS A 448 19.46 -25.50 23.95
N LYS A 449 20.37 -26.44 23.68
CA LYS A 449 21.29 -26.96 24.69
C LYS A 449 22.32 -25.88 25.04
N VAL A 450 22.49 -25.63 26.33
CA VAL A 450 23.57 -24.81 26.90
C VAL A 450 24.51 -25.77 27.62
N GLU A 451 25.78 -25.79 27.24
CA GLU A 451 26.78 -26.72 27.80
C GLU A 451 27.55 -26.12 28.97
N ASP A 452 27.72 -24.81 28.98
CA ASP A 452 28.44 -24.09 30.03
C ASP A 452 27.58 -23.99 31.31
N GLU A 453 28.13 -24.39 32.45
CA GLU A 453 27.45 -24.32 33.76
C GLU A 453 27.13 -22.88 34.15
N PHE A 454 28.03 -21.95 33.82
CA PHE A 454 27.88 -20.52 34.02
C PHE A 454 28.01 -19.77 32.70
N VAL A 455 27.24 -18.69 32.56
CA VAL A 455 27.31 -17.77 31.43
C VAL A 455 27.33 -16.35 31.95
N THR A 456 27.97 -15.44 31.21
CA THR A 456 27.87 -14.02 31.55
C THR A 456 26.44 -13.51 31.37
N VAL A 457 26.04 -12.52 32.16
CA VAL A 457 24.74 -11.85 32.05
C VAL A 457 24.52 -11.33 30.62
N SER A 458 25.55 -10.73 30.01
CA SER A 458 25.55 -10.29 28.61
C SER A 458 25.25 -11.43 27.63
N ARG A 459 25.95 -12.56 27.75
CA ARG A 459 25.73 -13.75 26.91
C ARG A 459 24.32 -14.31 27.09
N SER A 460 23.82 -14.33 28.33
CA SER A 460 22.46 -14.78 28.62
C SER A 460 21.40 -13.99 27.85
N LEU A 461 21.54 -12.66 27.75
CA LEU A 461 20.64 -11.83 26.96
C LEU A 461 20.85 -12.05 25.45
N GLN A 462 22.09 -12.10 24.98
CA GLN A 462 22.45 -12.29 23.56
C GLN A 462 21.91 -13.61 22.99
N GLU A 463 22.09 -14.71 23.73
CA GLU A 463 21.58 -16.05 23.38
C GLU A 463 20.11 -16.24 23.79
N SER A 464 19.52 -15.24 24.46
CA SER A 464 18.12 -15.21 24.89
C SER A 464 17.75 -16.40 25.77
N LEU A 465 18.54 -16.67 26.81
CA LEU A 465 18.37 -17.79 27.74
C LEU A 465 17.23 -17.54 28.75
N ASN A 466 16.51 -18.59 29.13
CA ASN A 466 15.33 -18.54 30.01
C ASN A 466 15.71 -18.66 31.49
N ARG A 467 16.47 -19.70 31.86
CA ARG A 467 16.84 -20.05 33.23
C ARG A 467 17.67 -18.96 33.91
N PRO A 468 18.73 -18.40 33.27
CA PRO A 468 19.51 -17.38 33.94
C PRO A 468 18.70 -16.09 34.18
N LEU A 469 17.81 -15.70 33.25
CA LEU A 469 16.89 -14.56 33.46
C LEU A 469 16.00 -14.78 34.69
N VAL A 470 15.38 -15.96 34.81
CA VAL A 470 14.53 -16.28 35.97
C VAL A 470 15.33 -16.26 37.27
N ARG A 471 16.55 -16.80 37.26
CA ARG A 471 17.45 -16.80 38.41
C ARG A 471 17.87 -15.39 38.82
N LEU A 472 18.14 -14.51 37.86
CA LEU A 472 18.43 -13.10 38.12
C LEU A 472 17.19 -12.39 38.69
N ALA A 473 16.01 -12.61 38.13
CA ALA A 473 14.78 -12.01 38.66
C ALA A 473 14.49 -12.45 40.11
N ASP A 474 14.79 -13.71 40.45
CA ASP A 474 14.71 -14.21 41.83
C ASP A 474 15.76 -13.54 42.73
N LYS A 475 17.03 -13.46 42.28
CA LYS A 475 18.14 -12.79 43.00
C LYS A 475 17.85 -11.32 43.31
N TYR A 476 17.35 -10.56 42.33
CA TYR A 476 17.01 -9.13 42.51
C TYR A 476 15.64 -8.93 43.18
N GLY A 477 14.87 -10.01 43.31
CA GLY A 477 13.57 -10.07 43.95
C GLY A 477 12.42 -9.69 43.02
N PHE A 478 11.54 -10.64 42.74
CA PHE A 478 10.33 -10.41 41.94
C PHE A 478 9.49 -9.23 42.43
N LYS A 479 9.36 -9.05 43.75
CA LYS A 479 8.61 -7.95 44.37
C LYS A 479 9.23 -6.57 44.09
N ASN A 480 10.55 -6.51 43.94
CA ASN A 480 11.26 -5.27 43.63
C ASN A 480 11.18 -4.95 42.13
N LEU A 481 11.24 -5.98 41.28
CA LEU A 481 11.16 -5.82 39.82
C LEU A 481 9.73 -5.47 39.35
N GLU A 482 8.70 -6.05 39.99
CA GLU A 482 7.28 -5.91 39.65
C GLU A 482 6.79 -4.47 39.41
N PRO A 483 6.97 -3.50 40.35
CA PRO A 483 6.48 -2.14 40.15
C PRO A 483 7.09 -1.49 38.91
N HIS A 484 8.39 -1.71 38.68
CA HIS A 484 9.08 -1.17 37.52
C HIS A 484 8.61 -1.79 36.21
N VAL A 485 8.32 -3.10 36.18
CA VAL A 485 7.75 -3.75 34.98
C VAL A 485 6.35 -3.21 34.69
N LYS A 486 5.52 -2.97 35.72
CA LYS A 486 4.16 -2.43 35.55
C LYS A 486 4.11 -1.04 34.92
N GLU A 487 5.17 -0.25 35.05
CA GLU A 487 5.27 1.05 34.36
C GLU A 487 5.36 0.93 32.83
N TYR A 488 5.79 -0.23 32.32
CA TYR A 488 5.88 -0.52 30.89
C TYR A 488 4.73 -1.42 30.44
N ILE A 489 4.27 -2.31 31.32
CA ILE A 489 3.27 -3.33 31.03
C ILE A 489 2.17 -3.27 32.10
N PRO A 490 1.17 -2.39 31.94
CA PRO A 490 0.09 -2.24 32.92
C PRO A 490 -0.75 -3.52 33.13
N THR A 491 -0.76 -4.42 32.14
CA THR A 491 -1.50 -5.70 32.14
C THR A 491 -0.75 -6.85 32.82
N LEU A 492 0.43 -6.60 33.38
CA LEU A 492 1.23 -7.63 34.08
C LEU A 492 0.42 -8.27 35.21
N GLN A 493 0.35 -9.61 35.22
CA GLN A 493 -0.25 -10.36 36.31
C GLN A 493 0.66 -10.31 37.54
N VAL A 494 0.05 -10.06 38.70
CA VAL A 494 0.75 -9.90 39.98
C VAL A 494 0.12 -10.80 41.05
N PRO A 495 0.88 -11.27 42.06
CA PRO A 495 2.32 -11.02 42.26
C PRO A 495 3.20 -11.76 41.24
N LEU A 496 4.20 -11.08 40.67
CA LEU A 496 5.07 -11.60 39.61
C LEU A 496 5.78 -12.90 40.00
N ALA A 497 6.08 -13.06 41.29
CA ALA A 497 6.64 -14.29 41.86
C ALA A 497 5.75 -15.53 41.64
N GLN A 498 4.43 -15.35 41.46
CA GLN A 498 3.47 -16.43 41.20
C GLN A 498 3.21 -16.65 39.71
N TYR A 499 3.69 -15.74 38.86
CA TYR A 499 3.55 -15.80 37.40
C TYR A 499 4.89 -15.56 36.68
N PRO A 500 5.98 -16.26 37.05
CA PRO A 500 7.32 -16.02 36.51
C PRO A 500 7.45 -16.36 35.02
N SER A 501 6.53 -17.15 34.46
CA SER A 501 6.45 -17.45 33.03
C SER A 501 6.21 -16.21 32.17
N GLN A 502 5.69 -15.12 32.74
CA GLN A 502 5.56 -13.83 32.06
C GLN A 502 6.93 -13.25 31.67
N LEU A 503 7.99 -13.50 32.46
CA LEU A 503 9.36 -13.09 32.12
C LEU A 503 9.86 -13.72 30.82
N LEU A 504 9.30 -14.87 30.45
CA LEU A 504 9.64 -15.62 29.25
C LEU A 504 8.70 -15.33 28.07
N GLY A 505 7.76 -14.39 28.24
CA GLY A 505 6.84 -13.97 27.18
C GLY A 505 5.46 -14.58 27.22
N SER A 506 5.03 -15.14 28.36
CA SER A 506 3.63 -15.58 28.59
C SER A 506 2.71 -14.39 28.84
N ILE A 507 2.82 -13.36 28.00
CA ILE A 507 2.02 -12.15 27.99
C ILE A 507 1.71 -11.78 26.55
N GLU A 508 0.53 -11.21 26.35
CA GLU A 508 0.07 -10.76 25.05
C GLU A 508 0.09 -9.24 24.98
N LEU A 509 0.73 -8.69 23.94
CA LEU A 509 0.73 -7.27 23.62
C LEU A 509 0.39 -7.09 22.14
N SER A 510 -0.20 -5.95 21.81
CA SER A 510 -0.34 -5.54 20.42
C SER A 510 1.01 -5.11 19.84
N THR A 511 1.11 -5.03 18.51
CA THR A 511 2.34 -4.58 17.85
C THR A 511 2.71 -3.16 18.29
N TYR A 512 1.71 -2.29 18.47
CA TYR A 512 1.91 -0.92 18.96
C TYR A 512 2.33 -0.88 20.44
N GLU A 513 1.71 -1.68 21.30
CA GLU A 513 2.09 -1.75 22.72
C GLU A 513 3.54 -2.19 22.89
N LEU A 514 3.99 -3.19 22.13
CA LEU A 514 5.38 -3.62 22.16
C LEU A 514 6.34 -2.53 21.64
N PHE A 515 5.94 -1.80 20.58
CA PHE A 515 6.71 -0.65 20.08
C PHE A 515 6.88 0.42 21.16
N GLU A 516 5.82 0.78 21.87
CA GLU A 516 5.86 1.79 22.95
C GLU A 516 6.70 1.34 24.15
N VAL A 517 6.62 0.05 24.54
CA VAL A 517 7.50 -0.52 25.58
C VAL A 517 8.97 -0.29 25.22
N TYR A 518 9.33 -0.63 23.98
CA TYR A 518 10.69 -0.47 23.49
C TYR A 518 11.10 0.99 23.35
N LYS A 519 10.21 1.84 22.83
CA LYS A 519 10.46 3.28 22.72
C LYS A 519 10.78 3.87 24.09
N LYS A 520 9.98 3.54 25.11
CA LYS A 520 10.16 4.02 26.48
C LYS A 520 11.47 3.53 27.11
N ILE A 521 11.80 2.24 27.00
CA ILE A 521 13.02 1.71 27.63
C ILE A 521 14.29 2.18 26.92
N LEU A 522 14.29 2.27 25.58
CA LEU A 522 15.45 2.75 24.83
C LEU A 522 15.68 4.26 25.05
N LYS A 523 14.62 5.07 25.18
CA LYS A 523 14.74 6.46 25.61
C LYS A 523 15.39 6.57 26.98
N ARG A 524 14.91 5.80 27.96
CA ARG A 524 15.48 5.79 29.31
C ARG A 524 16.95 5.38 29.30
N GLU A 525 17.33 4.33 28.56
CA GLU A 525 18.73 3.94 28.39
C GLU A 525 19.60 5.11 27.93
N CYS A 526 19.12 5.87 26.95
CA CYS A 526 19.86 7.01 26.43
C CYS A 526 19.86 8.24 27.34
N GLU A 527 18.78 8.50 28.07
CA GLU A 527 18.74 9.52 29.11
C GLU A 527 19.76 9.21 30.22
N GLU A 528 19.85 7.96 30.67
CA GLU A 528 20.82 7.56 31.71
C GLU A 528 22.27 7.65 31.24
N VAL A 529 22.53 7.37 29.95
CA VAL A 529 23.86 7.58 29.35
C VAL A 529 24.22 9.06 29.32
N ALA A 530 23.30 9.91 28.90
CA ALA A 530 23.57 11.34 28.78
C ALA A 530 23.68 12.04 30.14
N LEU A 531 22.96 11.56 31.16
CA LEU A 531 23.12 12.00 32.55
C LEU A 531 24.43 11.50 33.18
N GLY A 532 25.16 10.57 32.54
CA GLY A 532 26.38 9.97 33.07
C GLY A 532 26.15 8.91 34.15
N ASN A 533 24.90 8.50 34.38
CA ASN A 533 24.53 7.47 35.34
C ASN A 533 24.85 6.05 34.83
N LYS A 534 24.98 5.90 33.51
CA LYS A 534 25.19 4.62 32.83
C LYS A 534 26.19 4.77 31.70
N LYS A 535 27.10 3.82 31.52
CA LYS A 535 28.00 3.82 30.35
C LYS A 535 27.26 3.28 29.13
N TRP A 536 27.65 3.74 27.94
CA TRP A 536 27.07 3.25 26.67
C TRP A 536 27.21 1.73 26.53
N GLU A 537 28.35 1.18 26.94
CA GLU A 537 28.66 -0.25 26.87
C GLU A 537 27.77 -1.10 27.79
N ASP A 538 27.17 -0.48 28.80
CA ASP A 538 26.26 -1.13 29.75
C ASP A 538 24.79 -1.04 29.30
N THR A 539 24.49 -0.42 28.15
CA THR A 539 23.12 -0.33 27.62
C THR A 539 22.70 -1.62 26.92
N ILE A 540 21.40 -1.94 26.94
CA ILE A 540 20.88 -3.04 26.11
C ILE A 540 21.08 -2.79 24.61
N LEU A 541 21.18 -1.52 24.18
CA LEU A 541 21.50 -1.13 22.82
C LEU A 541 22.86 -1.68 22.40
N TYR A 542 23.87 -1.48 23.23
CA TYR A 542 25.22 -1.98 22.98
C TYR A 542 25.30 -3.51 23.12
N ILE A 543 24.73 -4.08 24.18
CA ILE A 543 24.81 -5.53 24.45
C ILE A 543 24.21 -6.37 23.32
N LEU A 544 23.14 -5.88 22.67
CA LEU A 544 22.47 -6.52 21.55
C LEU A 544 22.82 -5.92 20.17
N SER A 545 23.89 -5.12 20.09
CA SER A 545 24.31 -4.45 18.84
C SER A 545 25.02 -5.37 17.84
N ASP A 546 25.67 -6.43 18.32
CA ASP A 546 26.49 -7.34 17.52
C ASP A 546 25.65 -8.55 17.06
N PRO A 547 25.18 -8.58 15.81
CA PRO A 547 24.31 -9.66 15.32
C PRO A 547 25.00 -11.02 15.27
N SER A 548 26.35 -11.07 15.30
CA SER A 548 27.11 -12.33 15.32
C SER A 548 27.07 -13.02 16.70
N LYS A 549 26.72 -12.29 17.75
CA LYS A 549 26.60 -12.82 19.12
C LYS A 549 25.17 -13.16 19.52
N THR A 550 24.18 -12.60 18.84
CA THR A 550 22.78 -12.76 19.23
C THR A 550 22.12 -14.01 18.60
N THR A 551 20.85 -14.25 18.94
CA THR A 551 20.03 -15.34 18.38
C THR A 551 19.97 -15.39 16.85
N ILE A 552 20.27 -14.30 16.13
CA ILE A 552 20.25 -14.25 14.65
C ILE A 552 21.59 -14.67 14.02
N LYS A 553 22.62 -15.02 14.80
CA LYS A 553 23.98 -15.33 14.31
C LYS A 553 24.06 -16.36 13.18
N ARG A 554 23.09 -17.30 13.11
CA ARG A 554 23.04 -18.37 12.10
C ARG A 554 22.31 -17.97 10.81
N ILE A 555 21.56 -16.87 10.83
CA ILE A 555 20.66 -16.47 9.74
C ILE A 555 20.96 -15.07 9.18
N VAL A 556 21.67 -14.23 9.94
CA VAL A 556 22.15 -12.93 9.47
C VAL A 556 23.08 -13.11 8.28
N SER A 557 22.87 -12.34 7.23
CA SER A 557 23.72 -12.35 6.05
C SER A 557 25.14 -11.87 6.38
N LYS A 558 26.14 -12.35 5.62
CA LYS A 558 27.54 -11.92 5.79
C LYS A 558 27.73 -10.40 5.69
N ASN A 559 26.90 -9.74 4.89
CA ASN A 559 26.97 -8.28 4.71
C ASN A 559 26.46 -7.52 5.94
N LEU A 560 25.51 -8.10 6.68
CA LEU A 560 24.97 -7.50 7.90
C LEU A 560 25.69 -7.94 9.17
N SER A 561 26.36 -9.11 9.15
CA SER A 561 27.02 -9.65 10.34
C SER A 561 28.18 -8.80 10.86
N SER A 562 28.75 -7.94 10.01
CA SER A 562 29.83 -7.00 10.36
C SER A 562 29.32 -5.61 10.75
N LEU A 563 28.01 -5.39 10.72
CA LEU A 563 27.40 -4.10 11.05
C LEU A 563 26.78 -4.13 12.45
N SER A 564 26.66 -2.97 13.08
CA SER A 564 26.06 -2.82 14.40
C SER A 564 24.63 -2.30 14.30
N PHE A 565 23.68 -3.03 14.86
CA PHE A 565 22.30 -2.60 15.05
C PHE A 565 21.69 -3.36 16.23
N PHE A 566 20.77 -2.72 16.95
CA PHE A 566 20.05 -3.40 18.01
C PHE A 566 19.02 -4.37 17.41
N GLY A 567 18.97 -5.61 17.90
CA GLY A 567 17.98 -6.59 17.45
C GLY A 567 17.58 -7.60 18.52
N LYS A 568 16.27 -7.84 18.68
CA LYS A 568 15.73 -8.90 19.54
C LYS A 568 14.65 -9.72 18.84
N THR A 569 14.83 -11.04 18.88
CA THR A 569 13.87 -12.03 18.41
C THR A 569 12.83 -12.39 19.48
N GLY A 570 11.63 -12.76 19.04
CA GLY A 570 10.62 -13.41 19.88
C GLY A 570 9.90 -14.52 19.13
N THR A 571 9.57 -15.59 19.83
CA THR A 571 8.80 -16.71 19.28
C THR A 571 7.91 -17.26 20.38
N SER A 572 6.62 -17.48 20.11
CA SER A 572 5.71 -18.14 21.04
C SER A 572 5.91 -19.66 21.05
N ASN A 573 5.50 -20.36 22.11
CA ASN A 573 5.80 -21.79 22.34
C ASN A 573 5.36 -22.73 21.21
N ASN A 574 4.32 -22.36 20.46
CA ASN A 574 3.82 -23.14 19.33
C ASN A 574 4.27 -22.60 17.96
N GLY A 575 5.09 -21.55 17.93
CA GLY A 575 5.57 -20.93 16.69
C GLY A 575 4.53 -20.06 15.97
N TYR A 576 3.38 -19.79 16.59
CA TYR A 576 2.31 -19.01 15.97
C TYR A 576 2.65 -17.53 15.81
N ASP A 577 3.54 -17.02 16.67
CA ASP A 577 3.93 -15.62 16.71
C ASP A 577 5.43 -15.50 16.56
N ASN A 578 5.85 -14.75 15.56
CA ASN A 578 7.24 -14.52 15.22
C ASN A 578 7.52 -13.01 15.27
N TRP A 579 8.41 -12.59 16.16
CA TRP A 579 8.69 -11.18 16.39
C TRP A 579 10.14 -10.84 16.08
N PHE A 580 10.36 -9.65 15.55
CA PHE A 580 11.66 -9.01 15.51
C PHE A 580 11.52 -7.53 15.87
N VAL A 581 12.23 -7.13 16.93
CA VAL A 581 12.34 -5.73 17.35
C VAL A 581 13.74 -5.25 17.02
N PHE A 582 13.87 -4.05 16.45
CA PHE A 582 15.16 -3.51 16.03
C PHE A 582 15.29 -2.02 16.23
N TYR A 583 16.53 -1.55 16.36
CA TYR A 583 16.87 -0.13 16.21
C TYR A 583 18.11 -0.01 15.31
N ASP A 584 17.94 0.68 14.19
CA ASP A 584 18.91 0.72 13.08
C ASP A 584 19.80 1.98 13.08
N GLY A 585 19.78 2.73 14.19
CA GLY A 585 20.43 4.03 14.34
C GLY A 585 19.60 5.23 13.86
N TRP A 586 18.51 4.99 13.14
CA TRP A 586 17.54 6.00 12.73
C TRP A 586 16.14 5.72 13.29
N ASN A 587 15.69 4.47 13.18
CA ASN A 587 14.34 4.04 13.43
C ASN A 587 14.30 2.85 14.38
N LEU A 588 13.38 2.89 15.33
CA LEU A 588 12.91 1.74 16.09
C LEU A 588 11.81 1.05 15.27
N GLY A 589 11.83 -0.27 15.19
CA GLY A 589 10.77 -1.02 14.53
C GLY A 589 10.42 -2.32 15.26
N VAL A 590 9.15 -2.71 15.12
CA VAL A 590 8.59 -3.98 15.58
C VAL A 590 7.92 -4.65 14.38
N ILE A 591 8.34 -5.88 14.07
CA ILE A 591 7.76 -6.71 13.01
C ILE A 591 7.21 -7.97 13.66
N TRP A 592 5.93 -8.23 13.43
CA TRP A 592 5.26 -9.50 13.76
C TRP A 592 4.86 -10.22 12.49
N THR A 593 5.08 -11.53 12.48
CA THR A 593 4.52 -12.44 11.49
C THR A 593 3.89 -13.61 12.22
N GLY A 594 2.65 -13.97 11.89
CA GLY A 594 1.97 -15.05 12.57
C GLY A 594 0.60 -15.40 12.01
N ILE A 595 -0.05 -16.38 12.63
CA ILE A 595 -1.41 -16.79 12.27
C ILE A 595 -2.40 -15.75 12.81
N ASP A 596 -3.26 -15.27 11.93
CA ASP A 596 -4.25 -14.24 12.21
C ASP A 596 -5.66 -14.82 12.47
N SER A 597 -5.96 -16.02 11.93
CA SER A 597 -7.23 -16.74 12.15
C SER A 597 -7.19 -17.74 13.30
N GLY A 598 -8.33 -18.40 13.54
CA GLY A 598 -8.52 -19.39 14.61
C GLY A 598 -7.41 -20.43 14.63
N ARG A 599 -6.60 -20.41 15.70
CA ARG A 599 -5.44 -21.27 15.92
C ARG A 599 -5.92 -22.72 16.12
N SER A 600 -6.06 -23.49 15.05
CA SER A 600 -6.25 -24.94 15.13
C SER A 600 -4.95 -25.57 15.63
N GLY A 601 -5.03 -26.54 16.54
CA GLY A 601 -3.87 -27.07 17.27
C GLY A 601 -2.84 -27.86 16.45
N GLU A 602 -2.87 -27.79 15.13
CA GLU A 602 -1.83 -28.39 14.28
C GLU A 602 -0.56 -27.55 14.36
N ARG A 603 0.57 -28.21 14.59
CA ARG A 603 1.85 -27.57 14.90
C ARG A 603 2.38 -26.78 13.70
N LEU A 604 1.95 -25.54 13.56
CA LEU A 604 2.59 -24.58 12.66
C LEU A 604 3.97 -24.22 13.19
N ARG A 605 4.96 -24.96 12.71
CA ARG A 605 6.35 -24.66 12.96
C ARG A 605 6.83 -23.60 11.97
N LEU A 606 6.36 -22.36 12.13
CA LEU A 606 7.08 -21.18 11.61
C LEU A 606 8.40 -21.09 12.39
N TYR A 607 9.35 -21.96 12.06
CA TYR A 607 10.51 -22.19 12.91
C TYR A 607 11.40 -20.94 12.99
N GLY A 608 11.54 -20.46 14.25
CA GLY A 608 12.74 -19.81 14.79
C GLY A 608 12.96 -18.35 14.41
N SER A 609 12.07 -17.43 14.76
CA SER A 609 12.26 -15.96 14.58
C SER A 609 12.71 -15.47 13.17
N THR A 610 12.73 -16.37 12.17
CA THR A 610 13.45 -16.14 10.91
C THR A 610 12.65 -15.24 9.99
N THR A 611 11.34 -15.32 10.04
CA THR A 611 10.46 -14.63 9.10
C THR A 611 10.46 -13.13 9.33
N SER A 612 10.17 -12.68 10.55
CA SER A 612 10.17 -11.25 10.89
C SER A 612 11.56 -10.63 10.76
N PHE A 613 12.62 -11.40 11.08
CA PHE A 613 14.00 -10.96 10.85
C PHE A 613 14.35 -10.86 9.36
N LYS A 614 13.92 -11.81 8.51
CA LYS A 614 14.19 -11.76 7.07
C LYS A 614 13.57 -10.53 6.42
N ILE A 615 12.34 -10.19 6.80
CA ILE A 615 11.69 -8.94 6.35
C ILE A 615 12.58 -7.72 6.69
N PHE A 616 13.08 -7.65 7.93
CA PHE A 616 13.99 -6.59 8.35
C PHE A 616 15.32 -6.60 7.57
N GLN A 617 15.92 -7.77 7.37
CA GLN A 617 17.17 -7.91 6.61
C GLN A 617 17.00 -7.43 5.17
N ASP A 618 15.93 -7.83 4.49
CA ASP A 618 15.63 -7.41 3.12
C ASP A 618 15.38 -5.90 3.06
N PHE A 619 14.65 -5.36 4.05
CA PHE A 619 14.46 -3.92 4.21
C PHE A 619 15.78 -3.17 4.33
N LEU A 620 16.66 -3.55 5.27
CA LEU A 620 17.95 -2.88 5.46
C LEU A 620 18.83 -2.92 4.20
N LEU A 621 18.85 -4.03 3.49
CA LEU A 621 19.73 -4.23 2.34
C LEU A 621 19.28 -3.48 1.08
N THR A 622 18.00 -3.07 1.00
CA THR A 622 17.43 -2.52 -0.24
C THR A 622 16.73 -1.16 -0.09
N ARG A 623 16.62 -0.62 1.13
CA ARG A 623 15.97 0.66 1.42
C ARG A 623 16.68 1.92 0.88
N GLY A 624 17.84 1.78 0.26
CA GLY A 624 18.61 2.91 -0.27
C GLY A 624 19.21 3.82 0.80
N ARG A 625 19.32 3.36 2.06
CA ARG A 625 19.84 4.14 3.18
C ARG A 625 20.72 3.28 4.07
N ARG A 626 21.88 3.80 4.46
CA ARG A 626 22.82 3.13 5.35
C ARG A 626 22.26 3.05 6.77
N LEU A 627 22.87 2.19 7.60
CA LEU A 627 22.59 2.19 9.03
C LEU A 627 23.01 3.52 9.64
N GLY A 628 22.24 3.97 10.62
CA GLY A 628 22.64 5.08 11.45
C GLY A 628 23.74 4.61 12.38
N GLU A 629 24.51 5.57 12.88
CA GLU A 629 25.41 5.27 13.98
C GLU A 629 24.57 4.90 15.20
N LEU A 630 24.85 3.73 15.76
CA LEU A 630 24.18 3.25 16.96
C LEU A 630 24.79 3.98 18.16
N SER A 631 24.22 5.13 18.52
CA SER A 631 24.63 5.91 19.68
C SER A 631 23.44 6.62 20.33
N CYS A 632 23.57 6.96 21.61
CA CYS A 632 22.57 7.75 22.32
C CYS A 632 22.61 9.25 21.95
N GLU A 633 23.72 9.74 21.40
CA GLU A 633 23.84 11.13 20.94
C GLU A 633 22.93 11.41 19.73
N LYS A 634 22.81 10.44 18.80
CA LYS A 634 21.90 10.56 17.66
C LYS A 634 20.47 10.12 17.96
N SER A 635 20.18 9.44 19.07
CA SER A 635 18.81 9.11 19.48
C SER A 635 18.06 10.27 20.14
N GLY A 636 18.71 11.42 20.35
CA GLY A 636 18.09 12.73 20.60
C GLY A 636 17.77 13.01 22.06
N HIS A 637 18.53 13.95 22.63
CA HIS A 637 17.92 15.02 23.41
C HIS A 637 17.28 16.06 22.50
#